data_AF-A0A644WFB2-F1
#
_entry.id   AF-A0A644WFB2-F1
#
_cell.length_a   1.000
_cell.length_b   1.000
_cell.length_c   1.000
_cell.angle_alpha   90.00
_cell.angle_beta   90.00
_cell.angle_gamma   90.00
#
_symmetry.space_group_name_H-M   'P 1'
#
loop_
_entity.id
_entity.type
_entity.pdbx_description
1 polymer ?
#
loop_
_entity_poly.entity_id
_entity_poly.type
_entity_poly.pdbx_seq_one_letter_code
_entity_poly.pdbx_strand_id
1 'polypeptide(L)' 'MLGGEKDLQVLPRHVNLIKDGLEKGGNKRVTAILYPGKNHLMQDATTGEPGENGDIKNTIAPDVVANIVNWIKNL' A
#
# COMPACT_ATOMS: atom_id res chain seq x y z
N MET A 1 -0.72 2.12 7.40
CA MET A 1 -0.30 2.76 6.13
C MET A 1 -0.01 1.68 5.11
N LEU A 2 -0.62 1.76 3.94
CA LEU A 2 -0.39 0.81 2.85
C LEU A 2 0.20 1.58 1.66
N GLY A 3 1.19 1.01 0.98
CA GLY A 3 1.76 1.58 -0.24
C GLY A 3 2.08 0.48 -1.24
N GLY A 4 2.12 0.84 -2.52
CA GLY A 4 2.52 -0.06 -3.60
C GLY A 4 3.98 0.15 -3.99
N GLU A 5 4.70 -0.93 -4.29
CA GLU A 5 6.09 -0.89 -4.77
C GLU A 5 6.23 -0.14 -6.10
N LYS A 6 5.21 -0.21 -6.97
CA LYS A 6 5.16 0.47 -8.26
C LYS A 6 4.41 1.79 -8.20
N ASP A 7 4.22 2.37 -7.02
CA ASP A 7 3.56 3.67 -6.89
C ASP A 7 4.45 4.80 -7.44
N LEU A 8 4.02 5.41 -8.55
CA LEU A 8 4.69 6.56 -9.16
C LEU A 8 4.11 7.92 -8.72
N GLN A 9 2.96 7.92 -8.05
CA GLN A 9 2.29 9.13 -7.58
C GLN A 9 2.72 9.50 -6.15
N VAL A 10 2.91 8.48 -5.29
CA VAL A 10 3.46 8.61 -3.94
C VAL A 10 4.57 7.57 -3.77
N LEU A 11 5.81 8.02 -3.96
CA LEU A 11 6.97 7.12 -4.04
C LEU A 11 7.08 6.15 -2.84
N PRO A 12 7.43 4.86 -3.06
CA PRO A 12 7.39 3.79 -2.06
C PRO A 12 8.10 4.10 -0.73
N ARG A 13 9.18 4.88 -0.79
CA ARG A 13 9.95 5.31 0.39
C ARG A 13 9.10 5.98 1.48
N HIS A 14 7.98 6.59 1.11
CA HIS A 14 7.13 7.31 2.05
C HIS A 14 6.45 6.38 3.05
N VAL A 15 6.23 5.10 2.72
CA VAL A 15 5.67 4.11 3.67
C VAL A 15 6.55 4.00 4.92
N ASN A 16 7.87 3.88 4.72
CA ASN A 16 8.83 3.79 5.82
C ASN A 16 8.99 5.12 6.55
N LEU A 17 9.08 6.24 5.82
CA LEU A 17 9.20 7.57 6.43
C LEU A 17 8.00 7.90 7.34
N ILE A 18 6.79 7.55 6.93
CA ILE A 18 5.57 7.75 7.74
C ILE A 18 5.61 6.84 8.97
N LYS A 19 5.97 5.56 8.82
CA LYS A 19 6.12 4.63 9.95
C LYS A 19 7.09 5.19 10.98
N ASP A 20 8.29 5.57 10.55
CA ASP A 20 9.34 6.12 11.41
C ASP A 20 8.87 7.39 12.12
N GLY A 21 8.16 8.28 11.40
CA GLY A 21 7.59 9.50 11.96
C GLY A 21 6.57 9.22 13.06
N LEU A 22 5.64 8.28 12.83
CA LEU A 22 4.63 7.88 13.81
C LEU A 22 5.26 7.22 15.05
N GLU A 23 6.28 6.36 14.85
CA GLU A 23 6.98 5.69 15.93
C GLU A 23 7.80 6.65 16.80
N LYS A 24 8.43 7.66 16.17
CA LYS A 24 9.11 8.78 16.85
C LYS A 24 8.13 9.67 17.62
N GLY A 25 6.93 9.86 17.08
CA GLY A 25 5.83 10.56 17.73
C GLY A 25 5.18 9.80 18.89
N GLY A 26 5.67 8.60 19.23
CA GLY A 26 5.19 7.81 20.36
C GLY A 26 4.06 6.83 20.01
N ASN A 27 3.58 6.78 18.77
CA ASN A 27 2.60 5.77 18.37
C ASN A 27 3.30 4.42 18.13
N LYS A 28 3.05 3.44 19.01
CA LYS A 28 3.61 2.09 18.92
C LYS A 28 2.68 1.08 18.24
N ARG A 29 1.44 1.46 17.91
CA ARG A 29 0.46 0.61 17.22
C ARG A 29 0.33 1.04 15.77
N VAL A 30 1.42 0.88 15.02
CA VAL A 30 1.49 1.26 13.61
C VAL A 30 1.79 0.04 12.76
N THR A 31 0.92 -0.24 11.81
CA THR A 31 1.18 -1.22 10.75
C THR A 31 1.49 -0.46 9.46
N ALA A 32 2.63 -0.74 8.85
CA ALA A 32 3.03 -0.20 7.56
C ALA A 32 3.43 -1.35 6.63
N ILE A 33 2.85 -1.41 5.44
CA ILE A 33 3.07 -2.49 4.48
C ILE A 33 3.35 -1.88 3.12
N LEU A 34 4.46 -2.28 2.51
CA LEU A 34 4.77 -2.01 1.11
C LEU A 34 4.45 -3.28 0.32
N TYR A 35 3.51 -3.20 -0.60
CA TYR A 35 3.06 -4.34 -1.40
C TYR A 35 3.84 -4.47 -2.71
N PRO A 36 4.57 -5.58 -2.93
CA PRO A 36 5.27 -5.83 -4.17
C PRO A 36 4.31 -5.83 -5.37
N GLY A 37 4.75 -5.22 -6.46
CA GLY A 37 3.99 -5.17 -7.71
C GLY A 37 2.68 -4.39 -7.68
N LYS A 38 2.36 -3.65 -6.62
CA LYS A 38 1.14 -2.82 -6.57
C LYS A 38 1.39 -1.38 -6.99
N ASN A 39 0.44 -0.76 -7.70
CA ASN A 39 0.47 0.66 -8.03
C ASN A 39 -0.09 1.52 -6.88
N HIS A 40 -0.30 2.81 -7.17
CA HIS A 40 -0.90 3.78 -6.25
C HIS A 40 -2.29 3.38 -5.73
N LEU A 41 -3.09 2.74 -6.57
CA LEU A 41 -4.46 2.32 -6.25
C LEU A 41 -4.51 0.93 -5.58
N MET A 42 -3.35 0.35 -5.25
CA MET A 42 -3.22 -1.01 -4.71
C MET A 42 -3.72 -2.09 -5.68
N GLN A 43 -3.67 -1.84 -6.99
CA GLN A 43 -4.00 -2.81 -8.04
C GLN A 43 -2.78 -3.66 -8.40
N ASP A 44 -2.98 -4.82 -9.05
CA ASP A 44 -1.88 -5.65 -9.56
C ASP A 44 -1.28 -5.03 -10.83
N ALA A 45 -0.13 -4.38 -10.68
CA ALA A 45 0.43 -3.45 -11.65
C ALA A 45 1.67 -4.01 -12.35
N THR A 46 1.83 -3.69 -13.63
CA THR A 46 3.04 -4.07 -14.39
C THR A 46 4.03 -2.91 -14.39
N THR A 47 3.56 -1.68 -14.59
CA THR A 47 4.41 -0.49 -14.73
C THR A 47 4.24 0.50 -13.60
N GLY A 48 3.03 0.59 -13.00
CA GLY A 48 2.69 1.64 -12.05
C GLY A 48 2.16 2.92 -12.67
N GLU A 49 2.13 3.01 -14.00
CA GLU A 49 1.68 4.20 -14.73
C GLU A 49 0.17 4.40 -14.60
N PRO A 50 -0.35 5.63 -14.39
CA PRO A 50 -1.79 5.86 -14.34
C PRO A 50 -2.55 5.37 -15.58
N GLY A 51 -1.86 5.28 -16.72
CA GLY A 51 -2.42 4.77 -17.99
C GLY A 51 -2.83 3.30 -17.96
N GLU A 52 -2.21 2.43 -17.13
CA GLU A 52 -2.60 1.02 -17.05
C GLU A 52 -3.81 0.77 -16.11
N ASN A 53 -4.18 1.75 -15.27
CA ASN A 53 -5.18 1.55 -14.21
C ASN A 53 -6.54 1.05 -14.70
N GLY A 54 -6.98 1.52 -15.88
CA GLY A 54 -8.27 1.15 -16.49
C GLY A 54 -8.27 -0.24 -17.12
N ASP A 55 -7.09 -0.75 -17.49
CA ASP A 55 -6.92 -2.08 -18.08
C ASP A 55 -6.76 -3.16 -17.01
N ILE A 56 -6.31 -2.78 -15.81
CA ILE A 56 -6.16 -3.71 -14.68
C ILE A 56 -7.54 -4.11 -14.16
N LYS A 57 -7.81 -5.43 -14.17
CA LYS A 57 -9.11 -6.00 -13.80
C LYS A 57 -9.53 -5.72 -12.35
N ASN A 58 -8.58 -5.65 -11.41
CA ASN A 58 -8.92 -5.43 -10.01
C ASN A 58 -8.99 -3.93 -9.69
N THR A 59 -9.97 -3.54 -8.87
CA THR A 59 -10.04 -2.17 -8.33
C THR A 59 -9.05 -1.97 -7.18
N ILE A 60 -8.92 -3.00 -6.35
CA ILE A 60 -7.88 -3.19 -5.33
C ILE A 60 -7.53 -4.68 -5.38
N ALA A 61 -6.27 -5.03 -5.26
CA ALA A 61 -5.85 -6.42 -5.31
C ALA A 61 -6.40 -7.24 -4.13
N PRO A 62 -6.89 -8.48 -4.38
CA PRO A 62 -7.55 -9.28 -3.34
C PRO A 62 -6.70 -9.57 -2.11
N ASP A 63 -5.38 -9.70 -2.26
CA ASP A 63 -4.42 -9.89 -1.18
C ASP A 63 -4.36 -8.66 -0.24
N VAL A 64 -4.40 -7.46 -0.81
CA VAL A 64 -4.46 -6.21 -0.04
C VAL A 64 -5.75 -6.14 0.76
N VAL A 65 -6.90 -6.46 0.15
CA VAL A 65 -8.20 -6.49 0.85
C VAL A 65 -8.21 -7.54 1.97
N ALA A 66 -7.69 -8.73 1.72
CA ALA A 66 -7.61 -9.79 2.72
C ALA A 66 -6.77 -9.37 3.94
N ASN A 67 -5.64 -8.69 3.70
CA ASN A 67 -4.79 -8.17 4.77
C ASN A 67 -5.48 -7.07 5.59
N ILE A 68 -6.25 -6.17 4.95
CA ILE A 68 -7.05 -5.17 5.66
C ILE A 68 -8.08 -5.85 6.56
N VAL A 69 -8.82 -6.84 6.04
CA VAL A 69 -9.82 -7.59 6.81
C VAL A 69 -9.17 -8.31 7.99
N ASN A 70 -8.03 -8.97 7.76
CA ASN A 70 -7.30 -9.66 8.83
C ASN A 70 -6.75 -8.68 9.87
N TRP A 71 -6.28 -7.50 9.45
CA TRP A 71 -5.84 -6.47 10.38
C TRP A 71 -7.00 -6.00 11.27
N ILE A 72 -8.17 -5.71 10.68
CA ILE A 72 -9.38 -5.29 11.42
C ILE A 72 -9.83 -6.37 12.42
N LYS A 73 -9.80 -7.65 12.03
CA LYS A 73 -10.19 -8.77 12.91
C LYS A 73 -9.25 -8.98 14.10
N ASN A 74 -8.02 -8.50 14.01
CA ASN A 74 -6.99 -8.62 15.05
C ASN A 74 -6.70 -7.28 15.77
N LEU A 75 -7.62 -6.31 15.67
CA LEU A 75 -7.55 -5.06 16.43
C LEU A 75 -7.76 -5.26 17.94
#